data_AF-A0AAE4CB00-F1
#
_entry.id   AF-A0AAE4CB00-F1
#
_cell.length_a   1.000
_cell.length_b   1.000
_cell.length_c   1.000
_cell.angle_alpha   90.00
_cell.angle_beta   90.00
_cell.angle_gamma   90.00
#
_symmetry.space_group_name_H-M   'P 1'
#
loop_
_entity.id
_entity.type
_entity.pdbx_description
1 polymer ?
#
loop_
_entity_poly.entity_id
_entity_poly.type
_entity_poly.pdbx_seq_one_letter_code
_entity_poly.pdbx_strand_id
1 'polypeptide(L)'
;MSENTEPGVDMTEEMTVGKRLTDSLHRVRGVANGPIGTALLLWSIAGDKEVAPLLDAFDISARVILAVARTPGRVSAEPETGPMWDPDAEPRRGPFDDCPKVRDTVTDQVIPLSAAAAEALRDSPDDSRVALLAALLANPVSDASAVIRDCGVAPGEIREAARTGRVPRLPDRVAPELRPARDALIGRVRYRGRGWRDRLLFSVLAREVNHADHPVMWIRLEADERARAERRETRTDDLLLALLVTHEVALAYPHLTTGTRSRFAGGDALIAQGIDHQRVRGVRLDDRPDEVPAGTVLRPGPDWPEDTGVLLDRLAAHPGNRSARILAALGHA
;
A
#
# COMPACT_ATOMS: atom_id res chain seq x y z
N MET A 1 51.25 -27.21 27.74
CA MET A 1 50.23 -26.14 27.75
C MET A 1 49.89 -25.87 26.31
N SER A 2 48.81 -26.49 25.82
CA SER A 2 48.34 -26.29 24.45
C SER A 2 47.42 -25.08 24.47
N GLU A 3 47.82 -24.01 23.78
CA GLU A 3 46.96 -22.88 23.49
C GLU A 3 45.90 -23.34 22.48
N ASN A 4 44.66 -23.45 22.95
CA ASN A 4 43.48 -23.50 22.10
C ASN A 4 43.27 -22.10 21.52
N THR A 5 43.72 -21.90 20.29
CA THR A 5 43.29 -20.76 19.48
C THR A 5 41.91 -21.09 18.94
N GLU A 6 40.87 -20.50 19.54
CA GLU A 6 39.55 -20.46 18.93
C GLU A 6 39.64 -19.68 17.60
N PRO A 7 39.05 -20.18 16.50
CA PRO A 7 38.96 -19.41 15.27
C PRO A 7 37.97 -18.27 15.51
N GLY A 8 38.49 -17.05 15.61
CA GLY A 8 37.67 -15.85 15.50
C GLY A 8 36.92 -15.89 14.17
N VAL A 9 35.61 -16.05 14.23
CA VAL A 9 34.73 -15.81 13.09
C VAL A 9 34.85 -14.32 12.79
N ASP A 10 35.43 -13.98 11.65
CA ASP A 10 35.51 -12.63 11.13
C ASP A 10 34.07 -12.14 10.84
N MET A 11 33.45 -11.46 11.81
CA MET A 11 32.03 -11.08 11.76
C MET A 11 31.74 -9.86 10.89
N THR A 12 32.66 -9.45 10.01
CA THR A 12 32.51 -8.27 9.14
C THR A 12 32.68 -8.58 7.65
N GLU A 13 32.25 -9.77 7.21
CA GLU A 13 32.34 -10.15 5.80
C GLU A 13 31.41 -9.29 4.93
N GLU A 14 32.03 -8.44 4.11
CA GLU A 14 31.35 -7.59 3.15
C GLU A 14 30.86 -8.42 1.96
N MET A 15 29.54 -8.43 1.74
CA MET A 15 28.92 -9.17 0.65
C MET A 15 29.02 -8.40 -0.67
N THR A 16 29.39 -9.09 -1.75
CA THR A 16 29.21 -8.60 -3.13
C THR A 16 27.94 -9.22 -3.71
N VAL A 17 27.01 -8.41 -4.22
CA VAL A 17 25.79 -8.87 -4.88
C VAL A 17 25.81 -8.56 -6.39
N GLY A 18 25.01 -9.29 -7.16
CA GLY A 18 24.86 -9.06 -8.59
C GLY A 18 24.19 -7.71 -8.91
N LYS A 19 24.34 -7.28 -10.17
CA LYS A 19 23.88 -5.95 -10.63
C LYS A 19 22.39 -5.72 -10.40
N ARG A 20 21.54 -6.72 -10.61
CA ARG A 20 20.09 -6.57 -10.39
C ARG A 20 19.83 -6.30 -8.92
N LEU A 21 20.40 -7.08 -8.00
CA LEU A 21 20.25 -6.89 -6.57
C LEU A 21 20.76 -5.51 -6.11
N THR A 22 21.84 -4.99 -6.69
CA THR A 22 22.33 -3.63 -6.44
C THR A 22 21.27 -2.56 -6.72
N ASP A 23 20.54 -2.65 -7.84
CA ASP A 23 19.46 -1.70 -8.17
C ASP A 23 18.35 -1.71 -7.10
N SER A 24 18.08 -2.87 -6.48
CA SER A 24 17.14 -2.97 -5.35
C SER A 24 17.65 -2.29 -4.11
N LEU A 25 18.91 -2.50 -3.75
CA LEU A 25 19.53 -1.91 -2.57
C LEU A 25 19.52 -0.38 -2.67
N HIS A 26 19.84 0.15 -3.86
CA HIS A 26 19.75 1.59 -4.12
C HIS A 26 18.33 2.12 -3.88
N ARG A 27 17.30 1.39 -4.34
CA ARG A 27 15.91 1.77 -4.15
C ARG A 27 15.51 1.83 -2.68
N VAL A 28 15.94 0.85 -1.88
CA VAL A 28 15.64 0.75 -0.44
C VAL A 28 16.28 1.89 0.35
N ARG A 29 17.46 2.34 -0.03
CA ARG A 29 18.17 3.35 0.73
C ARG A 29 17.39 4.65 0.89
N GLY A 30 16.66 5.10 -0.14
CA GLY A 30 15.87 6.32 -0.06
C GLY A 30 14.74 6.28 0.98
N VAL A 31 14.47 5.11 1.57
CA VAL A 31 13.40 4.88 2.54
C VAL A 31 13.86 4.25 3.86
N ALA A 32 15.14 3.85 3.97
CA ALA A 32 15.69 3.22 5.17
C ALA A 32 16.37 4.26 6.08
N ASN A 33 16.05 4.23 7.37
CA ASN A 33 16.69 5.05 8.40
C ASN A 33 17.66 4.22 9.29
N GLY A 34 18.08 3.04 8.83
CA GLY A 34 18.89 2.07 9.57
C GLY A 34 19.30 0.89 8.67
N PRO A 35 19.65 -0.27 9.25
CA PRO A 35 19.95 -1.48 8.50
C PRO A 35 18.79 -1.86 7.59
N ILE A 36 19.10 -2.34 6.38
CA ILE A 36 18.08 -2.84 5.47
C ILE A 36 17.56 -4.18 6.00
N GLY A 37 16.28 -4.20 6.39
CA GLY A 37 15.56 -5.40 6.81
C GLY A 37 14.91 -6.16 5.67
N THR A 38 14.43 -7.37 5.95
CA THR A 38 13.82 -8.23 4.90
C THR A 38 12.55 -7.63 4.30
N ALA A 39 11.74 -6.87 5.06
CA ALA A 39 10.54 -6.20 4.55
C ALA A 39 10.86 -5.15 3.47
N LEU A 40 11.94 -4.39 3.64
CA LEU A 40 12.39 -3.41 2.65
C LEU A 40 12.99 -4.09 1.40
N LEU A 41 13.71 -5.20 1.57
CA LEU A 41 14.16 -6.01 0.44
C LEU A 41 12.98 -6.57 -0.35
N LEU A 42 11.96 -7.12 0.34
CA LEU A 42 10.73 -7.60 -0.27
C LEU A 42 10.03 -6.50 -1.07
N TRP A 43 9.87 -5.31 -0.47
CA TRP A 43 9.34 -4.14 -1.16
C TRP A 43 10.10 -3.81 -2.45
N SER A 44 11.44 -3.85 -2.39
CA SER A 44 12.29 -3.46 -3.50
C SER A 44 12.10 -4.34 -4.74
N ILE A 45 11.87 -5.64 -4.52
CA ILE A 45 11.72 -6.65 -5.58
C ILE A 45 10.28 -6.84 -6.03
N ALA A 46 9.29 -6.36 -5.26
CA ALA A 46 7.88 -6.61 -5.52
C ALA A 46 7.39 -6.07 -6.88
N GLY A 47 8.09 -5.10 -7.47
CA GLY A 47 7.79 -4.57 -8.81
C GLY A 47 8.61 -5.21 -9.95
N ASP A 48 9.48 -6.16 -9.66
CA ASP A 48 10.25 -6.86 -10.70
C ASP A 48 9.31 -7.71 -11.57
N LYS A 49 9.57 -7.78 -12.87
CA LYS A 49 8.71 -8.47 -13.85
C LYS A 49 8.54 -9.97 -13.56
N GLU A 50 9.47 -10.61 -12.85
CA GLU A 50 9.43 -12.03 -12.50
C GLU A 50 8.71 -12.25 -11.17
N VAL A 51 8.76 -11.26 -10.27
CA VAL A 51 8.19 -11.34 -8.92
C VAL A 51 6.75 -10.80 -8.87
N ALA A 52 6.47 -9.70 -9.57
CA ALA A 52 5.18 -9.03 -9.54
C ALA A 52 4.00 -9.98 -9.86
N PRO A 53 4.05 -10.84 -10.89
CA PRO A 53 2.94 -11.76 -11.17
C PRO A 53 2.65 -12.75 -10.03
N LEU A 54 3.66 -13.16 -9.26
CA LEU A 54 3.51 -14.07 -8.13
C LEU A 54 2.81 -13.39 -6.96
N LEU A 55 3.20 -12.16 -6.64
CA LEU A 55 2.60 -11.38 -5.55
C LEU A 55 1.22 -10.83 -5.95
N ASP A 56 1.03 -10.49 -7.23
CA ASP A 56 -0.24 -9.99 -7.76
C ASP A 56 -1.37 -11.01 -7.63
N ALA A 57 -1.08 -12.32 -7.69
CA ALA A 57 -2.10 -13.34 -7.43
C ALA A 57 -2.76 -13.18 -6.05
N PHE A 58 -2.07 -12.55 -5.10
CA PHE A 58 -2.52 -12.28 -3.73
C PHE A 58 -2.92 -10.82 -3.50
N ASP A 59 -2.97 -10.00 -4.55
CA ASP A 59 -3.14 -8.54 -4.48
C ASP A 59 -2.07 -7.82 -3.64
N ILE A 60 -0.86 -8.39 -3.55
CA ILE A 60 0.26 -7.80 -2.83
C ILE A 60 1.17 -7.09 -3.84
N SER A 61 1.14 -5.76 -3.85
CA SER A 61 2.06 -4.96 -4.65
C SER A 61 3.16 -4.34 -3.79
N ALA A 62 4.16 -3.71 -4.42
CA ALA A 62 5.13 -2.87 -3.72
C ALA A 62 4.44 -1.79 -2.86
N ARG A 63 3.31 -1.21 -3.32
CA ARG A 63 2.57 -0.23 -2.53
C ARG A 63 1.95 -0.87 -1.27
N VAL A 64 1.35 -2.04 -1.41
CA VAL A 64 0.74 -2.77 -0.29
C VAL A 64 1.80 -3.13 0.76
N ILE A 65 2.94 -3.67 0.32
CA ILE A 65 4.06 -4.02 1.21
C ILE A 65 4.52 -2.78 1.99
N LEU A 66 4.71 -1.64 1.31
CA LEU A 66 5.19 -0.42 1.97
C LEU A 66 4.15 0.16 2.93
N ALA A 67 2.87 0.16 2.56
CA ALA A 67 1.78 0.62 3.40
C ALA A 67 1.67 -0.19 4.69
N VAL A 68 1.74 -1.53 4.57
CA VAL A 68 1.70 -2.43 5.72
C VAL A 68 2.95 -2.28 6.58
N ALA A 69 4.14 -2.26 5.98
CA ALA A 69 5.40 -2.06 6.71
C ALA A 69 5.45 -0.73 7.48
N ARG A 70 4.77 0.31 6.99
CA ARG A 70 4.67 1.64 7.62
C ARG A 70 3.42 1.86 8.46
N THR A 71 2.63 0.81 8.72
CA THR A 71 1.42 0.93 9.53
C THR A 71 1.77 1.50 10.92
N PRO A 72 1.10 2.58 11.38
CA PRO A 72 1.38 3.15 12.70
C PRO A 72 1.25 2.13 13.83
N GLY A 73 2.26 2.05 14.69
CA GLY A 73 2.29 1.10 15.80
C GLY A 73 2.70 -0.33 15.43
N ARG A 74 2.96 -0.62 14.15
CA ARG A 74 3.56 -1.89 13.74
C ARG A 74 4.99 -1.97 14.28
N VAL A 75 5.28 -3.04 15.02
CA VAL A 75 6.64 -3.36 15.47
C VAL A 75 7.28 -4.26 14.41
N SER A 76 8.48 -3.91 13.95
CA SER A 76 9.22 -4.79 13.03
C SER A 76 9.56 -6.11 13.75
N ALA A 77 9.47 -7.22 13.02
CA ALA A 77 9.92 -8.51 13.54
C ALA A 77 11.45 -8.63 13.60
N GLU A 78 12.18 -7.70 12.98
CA GLU A 78 13.64 -7.59 13.03
C GLU A 78 14.02 -6.41 13.94
N PRO A 79 14.55 -6.68 15.16
CA PRO A 79 14.74 -5.67 16.18
C PRO A 79 15.75 -4.59 15.79
N GLU A 80 16.72 -4.92 14.93
CA GLU A 80 17.67 -3.97 14.35
C GLU A 80 17.07 -3.06 13.26
N THR A 81 15.85 -3.33 12.77
CA THR A 81 15.22 -2.59 11.67
C THR A 81 13.96 -1.85 12.15
N GLY A 82 14.13 -0.67 12.74
CA GLY A 82 13.03 0.16 13.24
C GLY A 82 12.94 1.53 12.55
N PRO A 83 11.80 2.24 12.66
CA PRO A 83 11.64 3.60 12.13
C PRO A 83 12.46 4.67 12.86
N MET A 84 13.11 4.33 13.97
CA MET A 84 13.70 5.28 14.90
C MET A 84 15.19 4.97 15.08
N TRP A 85 16.01 5.43 14.14
CA TRP A 85 17.36 5.81 14.51
C TRP A 85 17.26 7.19 15.17
N ASP A 86 17.53 7.22 16.47
CA ASP A 86 17.65 8.45 17.24
C ASP A 86 19.12 8.90 17.17
N PRO A 87 19.44 10.01 16.48
CA PRO A 87 20.81 10.52 16.41
C PRO A 87 21.40 10.86 17.79
N ASP A 88 20.56 11.07 18.81
CA ASP A 88 20.99 11.48 20.16
C ASP A 88 21.22 10.28 21.10
N ALA A 89 20.94 9.05 20.66
CA ALA A 89 21.06 7.82 21.46
C ALA A 89 22.42 7.09 21.27
N GLU A 90 23.52 7.81 20.99
CA GLU A 90 24.81 7.23 20.59
C GLU A 90 25.51 6.37 21.67
N PRO A 91 25.84 5.09 21.37
CA PRO A 91 26.90 4.34 22.04
C PRO A 91 28.27 4.63 21.38
N ARG A 92 29.37 4.37 22.11
CA ARG A 92 30.78 4.60 21.70
C ARG A 92 31.31 3.74 20.52
N ARG A 93 30.50 2.84 19.94
CA ARG A 93 30.76 2.09 18.69
C ARG A 93 29.69 2.53 17.68
N GLY A 94 30.01 2.56 16.38
CA GLY A 94 29.04 2.94 15.36
C GLY A 94 27.80 2.04 15.46
N PRO A 95 26.58 2.59 15.33
CA PRO A 95 25.34 1.90 15.70
C PRO A 95 25.06 0.61 14.93
N PHE A 96 25.78 0.37 13.83
CA PHE A 96 25.60 -0.79 12.94
C PHE A 96 26.94 -1.48 12.63
N ASP A 97 27.97 -1.28 13.46
CA ASP A 97 29.29 -1.86 13.22
C ASP A 97 29.25 -3.39 13.21
N ASP A 98 28.36 -3.98 14.02
CA ASP A 98 28.13 -5.42 14.16
C ASP A 98 27.10 -5.98 13.16
N CYS A 99 26.50 -5.13 12.32
CA CYS A 99 25.58 -5.59 11.28
C CYS A 99 26.36 -6.13 10.07
N PRO A 100 25.86 -7.20 9.40
CA PRO A 100 26.35 -7.58 8.09
C PRO A 100 26.28 -6.42 7.10
N LYS A 101 27.21 -6.38 6.16
CA LYS A 101 27.36 -5.26 5.23
C LYS A 101 27.35 -5.75 3.79
N VAL A 102 26.73 -4.96 2.90
CA VAL A 102 26.76 -5.20 1.45
C VAL A 102 27.30 -3.97 0.75
N ARG A 103 28.18 -4.16 -0.23
CA ARG A 103 28.65 -3.06 -1.06
C ARG A 103 27.70 -2.83 -2.23
N ASP A 104 27.17 -1.62 -2.33
CA ASP A 104 26.50 -1.12 -3.52
C ASP A 104 27.56 -0.89 -4.60
N THR A 105 27.59 -1.75 -5.61
CA THR A 105 28.56 -1.68 -6.71
C THR A 105 28.37 -0.48 -7.64
N VAL A 106 27.25 0.25 -7.56
CA VAL A 106 26.98 1.46 -8.35
C VAL A 106 27.51 2.70 -7.65
N THR A 107 27.33 2.79 -6.33
CA THR A 107 27.73 3.97 -5.55
C THR A 107 29.02 3.78 -4.74
N ASP A 108 29.57 2.56 -4.73
CA ASP A 108 30.72 2.11 -3.92
C ASP A 108 30.51 2.25 -2.40
N GLN A 109 29.25 2.28 -1.96
CA GLN A 109 28.91 2.48 -0.56
C GLN A 109 28.61 1.18 0.15
N VAL A 110 29.02 1.11 1.41
CA VAL A 110 28.78 -0.04 2.28
C VAL A 110 27.47 0.20 3.06
N ILE A 111 26.52 -0.71 2.89
CA ILE A 111 25.17 -0.59 3.43
C ILE A 111 24.97 -1.66 4.51
N PRO A 112 24.55 -1.28 5.73
CA PRO A 112 24.24 -2.24 6.78
C PRO A 112 22.94 -2.99 6.45
N LEU A 113 22.93 -4.29 6.75
CA LEU A 113 21.80 -5.20 6.59
C LEU A 113 21.39 -5.76 7.97
N SER A 114 20.13 -6.12 8.13
CA SER A 114 19.76 -7.03 9.21
C SER A 114 20.38 -8.41 9.00
N ALA A 115 20.48 -9.21 10.07
CA ALA A 115 21.00 -10.57 9.96
C ALA A 115 20.17 -11.42 8.99
N ALA A 116 18.84 -11.31 9.06
CA ALA A 116 17.90 -12.03 8.21
C ALA A 116 17.97 -11.57 6.74
N ALA A 117 18.17 -10.28 6.49
CA ALA A 117 18.35 -9.74 5.14
C ALA A 117 19.65 -10.25 4.50
N ALA A 118 20.74 -10.29 5.28
CA ALA A 118 22.01 -10.84 4.82
C ALA A 118 21.92 -12.34 4.51
N GLU A 119 21.28 -13.12 5.39
CA GLU A 119 21.01 -14.54 5.16
C GLU A 119 20.22 -14.76 3.87
N ALA A 120 19.11 -14.05 3.68
CA ALA A 120 18.29 -14.17 2.46
C ALA A 120 19.05 -13.79 1.18
N LEU A 121 19.97 -12.82 1.23
CA LEU A 121 20.81 -12.47 0.10
C LEU A 121 21.87 -13.54 -0.21
N ARG A 122 22.45 -14.19 0.80
CA ARG A 122 23.39 -15.32 0.59
C ARG A 122 22.70 -16.54 0.00
N ASP A 123 21.47 -16.80 0.44
CA ASP A 123 20.67 -17.95 0.00
C ASP A 123 20.00 -17.74 -1.37
N SER A 124 20.19 -16.57 -1.99
CA SER A 124 19.66 -16.24 -3.30
C SER A 124 20.72 -16.43 -4.40
N PRO A 125 20.78 -17.57 -5.09
CA PRO A 125 21.74 -17.80 -6.17
C PRO A 125 21.55 -16.83 -7.35
N ASP A 126 22.67 -16.49 -7.99
CA ASP A 126 22.76 -15.89 -9.34
C ASP A 126 21.88 -14.66 -9.61
N ASP A 127 21.78 -13.72 -8.65
CA ASP A 127 21.09 -12.43 -8.84
C ASP A 127 19.57 -12.58 -9.13
N SER A 128 19.01 -13.77 -8.82
CA SER A 128 17.62 -14.13 -9.11
C SER A 128 16.64 -13.49 -8.11
N ARG A 129 15.72 -12.65 -8.62
CA ARG A 129 14.70 -11.99 -7.77
C ARG A 129 13.65 -12.94 -7.22
N VAL A 130 13.35 -14.00 -7.96
CA VAL A 130 12.43 -15.06 -7.52
C VAL A 130 13.08 -15.92 -6.44
N ALA A 131 14.37 -16.22 -6.57
CA ALA A 131 15.10 -16.93 -5.51
C ALA A 131 15.21 -16.07 -4.25
N LEU A 132 15.50 -14.77 -4.39
CA LEU A 132 15.48 -13.84 -3.27
C LEU A 132 14.09 -13.76 -2.61
N LEU A 133 13.00 -13.70 -3.39
CA LEU A 133 11.64 -13.76 -2.82
C LEU A 133 11.44 -15.02 -1.98
N ALA A 134 11.85 -16.19 -2.49
CA ALA A 134 11.72 -17.45 -1.75
C ALA A 134 12.58 -17.45 -0.48
N ALA A 135 13.79 -16.89 -0.52
CA ALA A 135 14.71 -16.77 0.61
C ALA A 135 14.20 -15.80 1.69
N LEU A 136 13.69 -14.63 1.30
CA LEU A 136 13.09 -13.64 2.23
C LEU A 136 11.92 -14.22 3.03
N LEU A 137 11.17 -15.14 2.42
CA LEU A 137 10.02 -15.83 3.02
C LEU A 137 10.38 -17.23 3.58
N ALA A 138 11.66 -17.61 3.56
CA ALA A 138 12.11 -18.90 4.09
C ALA A 138 12.00 -18.93 5.63
N ASN A 139 12.42 -17.84 6.27
CA ASN A 139 12.35 -17.65 7.71
C ASN A 139 10.95 -17.12 8.11
N PRO A 140 10.14 -17.89 8.87
CA PRO A 140 8.81 -17.45 9.27
C PRO A 140 8.82 -16.30 10.27
N VAL A 141 9.93 -16.04 11.00
CA VAL A 141 10.01 -14.93 11.95
C VAL A 141 10.58 -13.65 11.35
N SER A 142 10.97 -13.64 10.06
CA SER A 142 11.46 -12.44 9.38
C SER A 142 10.37 -11.37 9.24
N ASP A 143 10.80 -10.11 9.09
CA ASP A 143 9.86 -9.00 8.91
C ASP A 143 9.11 -9.07 7.57
N ALA A 144 9.73 -9.61 6.52
CA ALA A 144 9.08 -9.93 5.25
C ALA A 144 7.92 -10.92 5.44
N SER A 145 8.15 -12.01 6.17
CA SER A 145 7.11 -12.99 6.51
C SER A 145 6.01 -12.37 7.37
N ALA A 146 6.37 -11.48 8.29
CA ALA A 146 5.39 -10.74 9.10
C ALA A 146 4.52 -9.82 8.24
N VAL A 147 5.09 -9.02 7.34
CA VAL A 147 4.33 -8.15 6.42
C VAL A 147 3.36 -8.95 5.55
N ILE A 148 3.80 -10.11 5.01
CA ILE A 148 2.90 -10.97 4.21
C ILE A 148 1.74 -11.52 5.06
N ARG A 149 1.99 -11.91 6.31
CA ARG A 149 0.93 -12.31 7.25
C ARG A 149 -0.02 -11.18 7.56
N ASP A 150 0.49 -9.96 7.75
CA ASP A 150 -0.31 -8.77 8.00
C ASP A 150 -1.24 -8.48 6.80
N CYS A 151 -0.84 -8.82 5.58
CA CYS A 151 -1.71 -8.79 4.38
C CYS A 151 -2.79 -9.90 4.35
N GLY A 152 -2.80 -10.80 5.33
CA GLY A 152 -3.71 -11.94 5.44
C GLY A 152 -3.33 -13.14 4.57
N VAL A 153 -2.05 -13.28 4.22
CA VAL A 153 -1.55 -14.37 3.35
C VAL A 153 -0.51 -15.20 4.10
N ALA A 154 -0.52 -16.52 3.89
CA ALA A 154 0.51 -17.38 4.45
C ALA A 154 1.81 -17.25 3.64
N PRO A 155 2.96 -16.86 4.24
CA PRO A 155 4.23 -16.71 3.52
C PRO A 155 4.66 -17.96 2.73
N GLY A 156 4.29 -19.14 3.23
CA GLY A 156 4.56 -20.42 2.58
C GLY A 156 3.88 -20.58 1.21
N GLU A 157 2.72 -19.96 0.98
CA GLU A 157 2.01 -20.03 -0.31
C GLU A 157 2.77 -19.24 -1.40
N ILE A 158 3.23 -18.03 -1.06
CA ILE A 158 4.03 -17.21 -1.97
C ILE A 158 5.39 -17.87 -2.22
N ARG A 159 6.01 -18.43 -1.17
CA ARG A 159 7.27 -19.16 -1.29
C ARG A 159 7.15 -20.36 -2.22
N GLU A 160 6.08 -21.15 -2.11
CA GLU A 160 5.87 -22.29 -3.01
C GLU A 160 5.56 -21.84 -4.44
N ALA A 161 4.81 -20.75 -4.63
CA ALA A 161 4.60 -20.15 -5.95
C ALA A 161 5.93 -19.70 -6.58
N ALA A 162 6.82 -19.06 -5.80
CA ALA A 162 8.15 -18.65 -6.24
C ALA A 162 9.02 -19.87 -6.61
N ARG A 163 9.00 -20.93 -5.80
CA ARG A 163 9.80 -22.13 -6.02
C ARG A 163 9.35 -22.95 -7.23
N THR A 164 8.04 -23.00 -7.49
CA THR A 164 7.46 -23.78 -8.60
C THR A 164 7.28 -22.97 -9.87
N GLY A 165 7.36 -21.63 -9.80
CA GLY A 165 7.03 -20.72 -10.89
C GLY A 165 5.54 -20.71 -11.25
N ARG A 166 4.67 -21.31 -10.41
CA ARG A 166 3.23 -21.41 -10.68
C ARG A 166 2.47 -20.31 -9.96
N VAL A 167 1.87 -19.42 -10.74
CA VAL A 167 0.97 -18.37 -10.23
C VAL A 167 -0.33 -19.02 -9.74
N PRO A 168 -0.70 -18.89 -8.45
CA PRO A 168 -1.94 -19.46 -7.94
C PRO A 168 -3.16 -18.74 -8.52
N ARG A 169 -4.28 -19.48 -8.64
CA ARG A 169 -5.57 -18.91 -9.02
C ARG A 169 -6.44 -18.77 -7.78
N LEU A 170 -6.49 -17.56 -7.23
CA LEU A 170 -7.32 -17.25 -6.08
C LEU A 170 -8.68 -16.69 -6.51
N PRO A 171 -9.74 -16.90 -5.72
CA PRO A 171 -10.99 -16.18 -5.92
C PRO A 171 -10.75 -14.67 -5.75
N ASP A 172 -11.44 -13.87 -6.55
CA ASP A 172 -11.37 -12.42 -6.42
C ASP A 172 -12.01 -11.99 -5.09
N ARG A 173 -11.34 -11.08 -4.37
CA ARG A 173 -11.83 -10.54 -3.09
C ARG A 173 -12.98 -9.54 -3.28
N VAL A 174 -13.11 -8.97 -4.47
CA VAL A 174 -14.11 -7.94 -4.77
C VAL A 174 -14.91 -8.30 -6.01
N ALA A 175 -16.15 -7.79 -6.08
CA ALA A 175 -16.99 -7.93 -7.26
C ALA A 175 -16.32 -7.26 -8.49
N PRO A 176 -16.56 -7.75 -9.73
CA PRO A 176 -15.93 -7.24 -10.94
C PRO A 176 -15.96 -5.72 -11.13
N GLU A 177 -17.06 -5.08 -10.72
CA GLU A 177 -17.31 -3.65 -10.80
C GLU A 177 -16.48 -2.81 -9.81
N LEU A 178 -15.95 -3.42 -8.74
CA LEU A 178 -15.09 -2.77 -7.74
C LEU A 178 -13.60 -2.88 -8.09
N ARG A 179 -13.25 -3.73 -9.07
CA ARG A 179 -11.87 -3.97 -9.50
C ARG A 179 -11.09 -2.70 -9.86
N PRO A 180 -11.66 -1.70 -10.56
CA PRO A 180 -10.91 -0.48 -10.86
C PRO A 180 -10.45 0.26 -9.59
N ALA A 181 -11.33 0.36 -8.58
CA ALA A 181 -11.01 1.00 -7.31
C ALA A 181 -10.00 0.17 -6.50
N ARG A 182 -10.16 -1.16 -6.47
CA ARG A 182 -9.15 -2.08 -5.90
C ARG A 182 -7.78 -1.89 -6.57
N ASP A 183 -7.73 -1.94 -7.90
CA ASP A 183 -6.49 -1.85 -8.67
C ASP A 183 -5.79 -0.51 -8.45
N ALA A 184 -6.54 0.56 -8.24
CA ALA A 184 -5.99 1.84 -7.83
C ALA A 184 -5.46 1.83 -6.39
N LEU A 185 -6.20 1.24 -5.43
CA LEU A 185 -5.79 1.09 -4.04
C LEU A 185 -4.44 0.37 -3.94
N ILE A 186 -4.34 -0.81 -4.55
CA ILE A 186 -3.12 -1.64 -4.54
C ILE A 186 -2.06 -1.16 -5.54
N GLY A 187 -2.31 -0.09 -6.30
CA GLY A 187 -1.30 0.56 -7.15
C GLY A 187 -0.95 -0.14 -8.46
N ARG A 188 -1.83 -1.00 -8.96
CA ARG A 188 -1.79 -1.51 -10.35
C ARG A 188 -2.18 -0.43 -11.35
N VAL A 189 -3.11 0.44 -10.96
CA VAL A 189 -3.55 1.58 -11.77
C VAL A 189 -3.29 2.88 -11.00
N ARG A 190 -3.09 3.97 -11.74
CA ARG A 190 -2.94 5.31 -11.17
C ARG A 190 -4.12 6.17 -11.58
N TYR A 191 -4.68 6.87 -10.61
CA TYR A 191 -5.58 7.99 -10.86
C TYR A 191 -4.82 9.07 -11.65
N ARG A 192 -5.45 9.59 -12.71
CA ARG A 192 -4.80 10.60 -13.57
C ARG A 192 -5.18 12.03 -13.19
N GLY A 193 -6.18 12.20 -12.32
CA GLY A 193 -6.74 13.49 -11.94
C GLY A 193 -7.36 14.25 -13.11
N ARG A 194 -7.97 15.41 -12.85
CA ARG A 194 -8.59 16.24 -13.89
C ARG A 194 -7.76 17.50 -14.15
N GLY A 195 -6.99 17.47 -15.23
CA GLY A 195 -6.20 18.63 -15.69
C GLY A 195 -4.79 18.70 -15.10
N TRP A 196 -4.10 19.81 -15.38
CA TRP A 196 -2.66 19.96 -15.13
C TRP A 196 -2.31 20.16 -13.65
N ARG A 197 -3.15 20.86 -12.88
CA ARG A 197 -2.95 21.06 -11.43
C ARG A 197 -3.07 19.76 -10.66
N ASP A 198 -4.11 18.98 -10.93
CA ASP A 198 -4.30 17.66 -10.35
C ASP A 198 -3.16 16.72 -10.76
N ARG A 199 -2.74 16.75 -12.03
CA ARG A 199 -1.55 15.99 -12.47
C ARG A 199 -0.29 16.35 -11.69
N LEU A 200 -0.09 17.62 -11.35
CA LEU A 200 1.07 18.06 -10.56
C LEU A 200 0.95 17.64 -9.09
N LEU A 201 -0.24 17.77 -8.50
CA LEU A 201 -0.50 17.37 -7.12
C LEU A 201 -0.31 15.85 -6.94
N PHE A 202 -0.85 15.07 -7.88
CA PHE A 202 -0.80 13.61 -7.83
C PHE A 202 0.51 13.01 -8.38
N SER A 203 1.28 13.73 -9.19
CA SER A 203 2.60 13.22 -9.64
C SER A 203 3.62 13.17 -8.50
N VAL A 204 3.51 14.07 -7.51
CA VAL A 204 4.41 14.15 -6.35
C VAL A 204 3.86 13.35 -5.17
N LEU A 205 2.55 13.45 -4.89
CA LEU A 205 1.95 12.83 -3.70
C LEU A 205 1.46 11.39 -3.93
N ALA A 206 1.06 10.99 -5.14
CA ALA A 206 0.30 9.74 -5.33
C ALA A 206 1.13 8.50 -5.72
N ARG A 207 2.46 8.59 -5.83
CA ARG A 207 3.25 7.41 -6.23
C ARG A 207 3.25 6.33 -5.16
N GLU A 208 3.31 6.70 -3.88
CA GLU A 208 3.49 5.75 -2.76
C GLU A 208 2.46 5.90 -1.64
N VAL A 209 1.46 6.77 -1.78
CA VAL A 209 0.44 6.96 -0.74
C VAL A 209 -0.59 5.85 -0.80
N ASN A 210 -0.86 5.26 0.37
CA ASN A 210 -2.01 4.40 0.60
C ASN A 210 -3.29 5.23 0.53
N HIS A 211 -4.10 5.02 -0.50
CA HIS A 211 -5.35 5.78 -0.69
C HIS A 211 -6.34 5.59 0.46
N ALA A 212 -6.30 4.45 1.16
CA ALA A 212 -7.19 4.20 2.29
C ALA A 212 -6.93 5.14 3.48
N ASP A 213 -5.73 5.72 3.59
CA ASP A 213 -5.43 6.66 4.67
C ASP A 213 -6.13 8.02 4.47
N HIS A 214 -6.52 8.33 3.23
CA HIS A 214 -7.18 9.57 2.84
C HIS A 214 -8.49 9.27 2.09
N PRO A 215 -9.51 8.70 2.75
CA PRO A 215 -10.68 8.16 2.07
C PRO A 215 -11.47 9.22 1.30
N VAL A 216 -11.60 10.44 1.82
CA VAL A 216 -12.29 11.55 1.14
C VAL A 216 -11.58 11.94 -0.16
N MET A 217 -10.24 11.92 -0.16
CA MET A 217 -9.47 12.14 -1.39
C MET A 217 -9.64 10.99 -2.36
N TRP A 218 -9.58 9.74 -1.88
CA TRP A 218 -9.80 8.57 -2.72
C TRP A 218 -11.18 8.60 -3.40
N ILE A 219 -12.24 8.97 -2.66
CA ILE A 219 -13.60 9.12 -3.17
C ILE A 219 -13.66 10.15 -4.30
N ARG A 220 -13.03 11.32 -4.12
CA ARG A 220 -12.99 12.33 -5.18
C ARG A 220 -12.28 11.80 -6.44
N LEU A 221 -11.14 11.14 -6.29
CA LEU A 221 -10.41 10.55 -7.43
C LEU A 221 -11.25 9.52 -8.18
N GLU A 222 -11.94 8.65 -7.43
CA GLU A 222 -12.80 7.62 -8.00
C GLU A 222 -14.01 8.21 -8.73
N ALA A 223 -14.64 9.24 -8.17
CA ALA A 223 -15.73 9.96 -8.83
C ALA A 223 -15.26 10.67 -10.11
N ASP A 224 -14.07 11.30 -10.08
CA ASP A 224 -13.49 11.96 -11.24
C ASP A 224 -13.17 10.98 -12.37
N GLU A 225 -12.64 9.78 -12.08
CA GLU A 225 -12.41 8.76 -13.11
C GLU A 225 -13.70 8.24 -13.74
N ARG A 226 -14.78 8.11 -12.97
CA ARG A 226 -16.10 7.71 -13.49
C ARG A 226 -16.68 8.77 -14.42
N ALA A 227 -16.71 10.01 -13.97
CA ALA A 227 -17.17 11.13 -14.79
C ALA A 227 -16.31 11.27 -16.07
N ARG A 228 -15.00 11.02 -15.97
CA ARG A 228 -14.09 11.01 -17.12
C ARG A 228 -14.38 9.88 -18.10
N ALA A 229 -14.68 8.67 -17.62
CA ALA A 229 -15.07 7.55 -18.48
C ALA A 229 -16.33 7.87 -19.30
N GLU A 230 -17.25 8.65 -18.73
CA GLU A 230 -18.48 9.13 -19.36
C GLU A 230 -18.33 10.47 -20.10
N ARG A 231 -17.11 11.02 -20.18
CA ARG A 231 -16.79 12.30 -20.84
C ARG A 231 -17.63 13.49 -20.33
N ARG A 232 -17.96 13.52 -19.04
CA ARG A 232 -18.77 14.58 -18.42
C ARG A 232 -18.11 15.19 -17.19
N GLU A 233 -18.75 16.20 -16.63
CA GLU A 233 -18.37 16.75 -15.33
C GLU A 233 -18.78 15.81 -14.20
N THR A 234 -18.00 15.85 -13.12
CA THR A 234 -18.25 15.10 -11.89
C THR A 234 -19.49 15.67 -11.22
N ARG A 235 -20.44 14.80 -10.90
CA ARG A 235 -21.72 15.12 -10.26
C ARG A 235 -21.74 14.55 -8.84
N THR A 236 -22.69 15.00 -8.02
CA THR A 236 -22.74 14.55 -6.61
C THR A 236 -23.12 13.08 -6.45
N ASP A 237 -23.83 12.47 -7.42
CA ASP A 237 -24.10 11.03 -7.45
C ASP A 237 -22.84 10.20 -7.72
N ASP A 238 -21.85 10.72 -8.47
CA ASP A 238 -20.56 10.05 -8.61
C ASP A 238 -19.81 9.96 -7.28
N LEU A 239 -19.86 11.05 -6.48
CA LEU A 239 -19.25 11.11 -5.16
C LEU A 239 -19.90 10.10 -4.21
N LEU A 240 -21.23 10.04 -4.18
CA LEU A 240 -21.96 9.07 -3.36
C LEU A 240 -21.63 7.62 -3.76
N LEU A 241 -21.63 7.33 -5.06
CA LEU A 241 -21.28 5.99 -5.54
C LEU A 241 -19.80 5.67 -5.27
N ALA A 242 -18.90 6.66 -5.33
CA ALA A 242 -17.49 6.47 -5.02
C ALA A 242 -17.25 6.23 -3.53
N LEU A 243 -18.02 6.89 -2.65
CA LEU A 243 -18.01 6.64 -1.20
C LEU A 243 -18.29 5.18 -0.88
N LEU A 244 -19.35 4.60 -1.45
CA LEU A 244 -19.70 3.19 -1.23
C LEU A 244 -18.68 2.23 -1.84
N VAL A 245 -18.23 2.48 -3.08
CA VAL A 245 -17.24 1.59 -3.72
C VAL A 245 -15.91 1.59 -2.99
N THR A 246 -15.40 2.75 -2.57
CA THR A 246 -14.14 2.81 -1.81
C THR A 246 -14.29 2.17 -0.43
N HIS A 247 -15.45 2.30 0.22
CA HIS A 247 -15.75 1.61 1.48
C HIS A 247 -15.78 0.09 1.32
N GLU A 248 -16.47 -0.45 0.31
CA GLU A 248 -16.54 -1.89 0.08
C GLU A 248 -15.17 -2.48 -0.28
N VAL A 249 -14.36 -1.75 -1.05
CA VAL A 249 -12.96 -2.15 -1.29
C VAL A 249 -12.17 -2.08 0.03
N ALA A 250 -12.30 -1.01 0.83
CA ALA A 250 -11.62 -0.90 2.12
C ALA A 250 -11.93 -2.08 3.06
N LEU A 251 -13.18 -2.56 3.07
CA LEU A 251 -13.58 -3.76 3.82
C LEU A 251 -12.87 -5.04 3.35
N ALA A 252 -12.61 -5.17 2.06
CA ALA A 252 -11.91 -6.33 1.49
C ALA A 252 -10.39 -6.32 1.75
N TYR A 253 -9.81 -5.16 2.11
CA TYR A 253 -8.38 -4.97 2.38
C TYR A 253 -8.16 -4.33 3.76
N PRO A 254 -8.53 -5.02 4.86
CA PRO A 254 -8.48 -4.43 6.20
C PRO A 254 -7.07 -3.98 6.61
N HIS A 255 -6.04 -4.69 6.13
CA HIS A 255 -4.63 -4.38 6.38
C HIS A 255 -4.18 -3.02 5.83
N LEU A 256 -4.86 -2.49 4.81
CA LEU A 256 -4.61 -1.15 4.27
C LEU A 256 -5.39 -0.05 5.01
N THR A 257 -6.30 -0.43 5.91
CA THR A 257 -7.13 0.52 6.68
C THR A 257 -6.76 0.52 8.16
N THR A 258 -5.70 -0.19 8.54
CA THR A 258 -5.23 -0.27 9.92
C THR A 258 -4.88 1.13 10.42
N GLY A 259 -5.56 1.57 11.48
CA GLY A 259 -5.40 2.92 12.04
C GLY A 259 -6.27 4.01 11.38
N THR A 260 -6.90 3.73 10.24
CA THR A 260 -7.75 4.70 9.51
C THR A 260 -9.17 4.21 9.26
N ARG A 261 -9.53 3.01 9.72
CA ARG A 261 -10.87 2.41 9.56
C ARG A 261 -12.02 3.32 10.02
N SER A 262 -11.86 4.05 11.12
CA SER A 262 -12.89 4.98 11.62
C SER A 262 -13.20 6.13 10.65
N ARG A 263 -12.28 6.47 9.73
CA ARG A 263 -12.50 7.51 8.71
C ARG A 263 -13.51 7.07 7.63
N PHE A 264 -13.92 5.81 7.62
CA PHE A 264 -14.91 5.24 6.69
C PHE A 264 -16.36 5.25 7.23
N ALA A 265 -16.64 6.06 8.26
CA ALA A 265 -17.94 6.14 8.94
C ALA A 265 -19.16 6.41 8.02
N GLY A 266 -19.01 7.18 6.95
CA GLY A 266 -20.12 7.45 6.02
C GLY A 266 -20.56 6.21 5.25
N GLY A 267 -19.61 5.35 4.86
CA GLY A 267 -19.93 4.07 4.23
C GLY A 267 -20.59 3.11 5.23
N ASP A 268 -20.10 3.09 6.47
CA ASP A 268 -20.72 2.29 7.54
C ASP A 268 -22.18 2.72 7.80
N ALA A 269 -22.45 4.03 7.83
CA ALA A 269 -23.78 4.58 8.03
C ALA A 269 -24.76 4.17 6.91
N LEU A 270 -24.33 4.21 5.65
CA LEU A 270 -25.17 3.80 4.52
C LEU A 270 -25.41 2.29 4.49
N ILE A 271 -24.37 1.48 4.71
CA ILE A 271 -24.49 0.02 4.73
C ILE A 271 -25.37 -0.45 5.90
N ALA A 272 -25.30 0.21 7.06
CA ALA A 272 -26.20 -0.08 8.19
C ALA A 272 -27.69 0.13 7.84
N GLN A 273 -27.98 0.99 6.86
CA GLN A 273 -29.34 1.21 6.33
C GLN A 273 -29.65 0.33 5.11
N GLY A 274 -28.76 -0.59 4.77
CA GLY A 274 -28.88 -1.45 3.59
C GLY A 274 -28.71 -0.69 2.28
N ILE A 275 -28.01 0.45 2.26
CA ILE A 275 -27.71 1.22 1.05
C ILE A 275 -26.30 0.86 0.59
N ASP A 276 -26.22 0.00 -0.43
CA ASP A 276 -24.96 -0.40 -1.08
C ASP A 276 -24.76 0.29 -2.44
N HIS A 277 -23.58 0.09 -3.04
CA HIS A 277 -23.27 0.72 -4.32
C HIS A 277 -24.21 0.28 -5.46
N GLN A 278 -24.77 -0.93 -5.40
CA GLN A 278 -25.70 -1.45 -6.42
C GLN A 278 -27.06 -0.76 -6.34
N ARG A 279 -27.58 -0.56 -5.12
CA ARG A 279 -28.81 0.20 -4.88
C ARG A 279 -28.69 1.63 -5.36
N VAL A 280 -27.58 2.32 -5.03
CA VAL A 280 -27.31 3.67 -5.53
C VAL A 280 -27.25 3.71 -7.05
N ARG A 281 -26.55 2.76 -7.69
CA ARG A 281 -26.47 2.67 -9.16
C ARG A 281 -27.83 2.37 -9.81
N GLY A 282 -28.71 1.64 -9.12
CA GLY A 282 -30.04 1.29 -9.60
C GLY A 282 -31.04 2.45 -9.63
N VAL A 283 -30.80 3.52 -8.87
CA VAL A 283 -31.69 4.68 -8.85
C VAL A 283 -31.60 5.46 -10.16
N ARG A 284 -32.75 5.63 -10.82
CA ARG A 284 -32.87 6.44 -12.03
C ARG A 284 -33.35 7.83 -11.65
N LEU A 285 -32.49 8.83 -11.84
CA LEU A 285 -32.84 10.23 -11.75
C LEU A 285 -32.95 10.86 -13.14
N ASP A 286 -33.74 11.93 -13.24
CA ASP A 286 -33.68 12.84 -14.38
C ASP A 286 -32.31 13.52 -14.51
N ASP A 287 -32.03 14.14 -15.66
CA ASP A 287 -30.77 14.84 -15.93
C ASP A 287 -30.68 16.24 -15.32
N ARG A 288 -31.51 16.56 -14.32
CA ARG A 288 -31.39 17.84 -13.63
C ARG A 288 -29.99 17.96 -13.01
N PRO A 289 -29.32 19.12 -13.21
CA PRO A 289 -27.99 19.36 -12.64
C PRO A 289 -28.07 19.43 -11.11
N ASP A 290 -26.91 19.30 -10.47
CA ASP A 290 -26.78 19.56 -9.03
C ASP A 290 -27.06 21.04 -8.74
N GLU A 291 -27.79 21.32 -7.66
CA GLU A 291 -27.99 22.67 -7.14
C GLU A 291 -26.66 23.28 -6.67
N VAL A 292 -25.86 22.46 -5.98
CA VAL A 292 -24.49 22.77 -5.56
C VAL A 292 -23.54 21.81 -6.28
N PRO A 293 -22.69 22.31 -7.20
CA PRO A 293 -21.76 21.46 -7.95
C PRO A 293 -20.84 20.63 -7.05
N ALA A 294 -20.49 19.42 -7.50
CA ALA A 294 -19.62 18.49 -6.77
C ALA A 294 -18.27 19.12 -6.35
N GLY A 295 -17.68 19.96 -7.20
CA GLY A 295 -16.44 20.69 -6.88
C GLY A 295 -16.57 21.73 -5.76
N THR A 296 -17.79 22.17 -5.45
CA THR A 296 -18.09 23.03 -4.30
C THR A 296 -18.30 22.19 -3.04
N VAL A 297 -18.98 21.05 -3.15
CA VAL A 297 -19.16 20.08 -2.04
C VAL A 297 -17.80 19.58 -1.51
N LEU A 298 -16.86 19.33 -2.42
CA LEU A 298 -15.50 18.87 -2.13
C LEU A 298 -14.43 19.88 -2.57
N ARG A 299 -14.56 21.13 -2.12
CA ARG A 299 -13.52 22.15 -2.33
C ARG A 299 -12.33 21.89 -1.40
N PRO A 300 -11.09 21.73 -1.91
CA PRO A 300 -9.88 21.71 -1.08
C PRO A 300 -9.74 23.01 -0.28
N GLY A 301 -9.49 22.90 1.03
CA GLY A 301 -9.34 24.04 1.92
C GLY A 301 -9.29 23.64 3.40
N PRO A 302 -9.31 24.62 4.32
CA PRO A 302 -9.35 24.37 5.77
C PRO A 302 -10.52 23.48 6.20
N ASP A 303 -11.64 23.58 5.49
CA ASP A 303 -12.85 22.79 5.75
C ASP A 303 -12.88 21.49 4.95
N TRP A 304 -11.73 20.89 4.61
CA TRP A 304 -11.71 19.59 3.94
C TRP A 304 -12.25 18.50 4.88
N PRO A 305 -13.20 17.64 4.44
CA PRO A 305 -13.71 16.58 5.32
C PRO A 305 -12.60 15.63 5.74
N GLU A 306 -12.45 15.41 7.05
CA GLU A 306 -11.45 14.50 7.60
C GLU A 306 -11.85 13.03 7.42
N ASP A 307 -13.16 12.76 7.38
CA ASP A 307 -13.75 11.44 7.22
C ASP A 307 -14.94 11.45 6.25
N THR A 308 -15.39 10.24 5.93
CA THR A 308 -16.50 10.00 5.00
C THR A 308 -17.88 10.26 5.61
N GLY A 309 -18.01 10.35 6.94
CA GLY A 309 -19.25 10.73 7.61
C GLY A 309 -19.57 12.20 7.35
N VAL A 310 -18.60 13.09 7.57
CA VAL A 310 -18.74 14.52 7.22
C VAL A 310 -19.00 14.71 5.72
N LEU A 311 -18.40 13.89 4.86
CA LEU A 311 -18.71 13.92 3.43
C LEU A 311 -20.15 13.51 3.14
N LEU A 312 -20.66 12.45 3.79
CA LEU A 312 -22.04 12.02 3.62
C LEU A 312 -23.02 13.12 4.02
N ASP A 313 -22.80 13.79 5.16
CA ASP A 313 -23.62 14.91 5.60
C ASP A 313 -23.68 16.03 4.55
N ARG A 314 -22.54 16.36 3.94
CA ARG A 314 -22.47 17.36 2.87
C ARG A 314 -23.20 16.94 1.60
N LEU A 315 -23.16 15.65 1.25
CA LEU A 315 -23.89 15.11 0.10
C LEU A 315 -25.41 15.13 0.35
N ALA A 316 -25.85 14.96 1.59
CA ALA A 316 -27.25 15.02 1.97
C ALA A 316 -27.79 16.45 2.18
N ALA A 317 -26.93 17.42 2.48
CA ALA A 317 -27.32 18.77 2.92
C ALA A 317 -28.14 19.60 1.91
N HIS A 318 -28.08 19.28 0.61
CA HIS A 318 -28.73 20.06 -0.45
C HIS A 318 -29.78 19.21 -1.19
N PRO A 319 -31.08 19.35 -0.89
CA PRO A 319 -32.14 18.53 -1.50
C PRO A 319 -32.21 18.61 -3.04
N GLY A 320 -31.73 19.69 -3.66
CA GLY A 320 -31.64 19.82 -5.11
C GLY A 320 -30.52 18.99 -5.75
N ASN A 321 -29.54 18.53 -4.97
CA ASN A 321 -28.44 17.70 -5.48
C ASN A 321 -28.90 16.29 -5.82
N ARG A 322 -28.22 15.66 -6.78
CA ARG A 322 -28.50 14.29 -7.22
C ARG A 322 -28.27 13.29 -6.09
N SER A 323 -27.18 13.43 -5.34
CA SER A 323 -26.88 12.60 -4.16
C SER A 323 -28.01 12.61 -3.12
N ALA A 324 -28.45 13.77 -2.66
CA ALA A 324 -29.57 13.90 -1.72
C ALA A 324 -30.87 13.27 -2.26
N ARG A 325 -31.18 13.46 -3.55
CA ARG A 325 -32.35 12.84 -4.19
C ARG A 325 -32.26 11.31 -4.27
N ILE A 326 -31.06 10.76 -4.53
CA ILE A 326 -30.82 9.30 -4.48
C ILE A 326 -31.04 8.80 -3.05
N LEU A 327 -30.44 9.46 -2.06
CA LEU A 327 -30.56 9.10 -0.65
C LEU A 327 -32.03 9.10 -0.20
N ALA A 328 -32.78 10.15 -0.53
CA ALA A 328 -34.21 10.23 -0.25
C ALA A 328 -35.01 9.11 -0.94
N ALA A 329 -34.70 8.79 -2.20
CA ALA A 329 -35.36 7.69 -2.93
C ALA A 329 -35.07 6.31 -2.32
N LEU A 330 -33.96 6.16 -1.59
CA LEU A 330 -33.57 4.94 -0.88
C LEU A 330 -33.99 4.93 0.59
N GLY A 331 -34.71 5.96 1.05
CA GLY A 331 -35.21 6.05 2.43
C GLY A 331 -34.17 6.49 3.47
N HIS A 332 -33.05 7.09 3.05
CA HIS A 332 -32.10 7.74 3.93
C HIS A 332 -32.68 9.10 4.37
N ALA A 333 -32.88 9.28 5.67
CA ALA A 333 -33.45 10.48 6.29
C ALA A 333 -32.37 11.29 7.01
#